data_AF-A0A2S4Y0K7-F1
#
_entry.id   AF-A0A2S4Y0K7-F1
#
_cell.length_a   1.000
_cell.length_b   1.000
_cell.length_c   1.000
_cell.angle_alpha   90.00
_cell.angle_beta   90.00
_cell.angle_gamma   90.00
#
_symmetry.space_group_name_H-M   'P 1'
#
loop_
_entity.id
_entity.type
_entity.pdbx_description
1 polymer ?
#
loop_
_entity_poly.entity_id
_entity_poly.type
_entity_poly.pdbx_seq_one_letter_code
_entity_poly.pdbx_strand_id
1 'polypeptide(L)'
;MRSYHLRTPGSIDGFVLREREIPTPGPEEILVRVRAAAFNKRDALILHGRYPLPIRPDVIPLSDGAGEVVAAGERVTRFRVGDRVVGSYWPRWRGGRLSTDLYDQLGNTLDGMLTEYALLDQEWAVGVPDSLDWAEAATLPCAAVTAWTSLTGGQGLLPGRTVLTLGSGGVSLFALQLAKSAGCQVICTTSSDAKAERLKTLGADHVINYATTPEWSAVVRRLTGGEGADLVLDTMGPATIEQSMRSSALYGEVVMLGGGATEPYLRIDTATYARTMATIRRVFVGSRADLADLVRAVDVNAIRPVIDRVFPFTEARGAFAYYLSGQAFGKVVVGID
;
A
#
# COMPACT_ATOMS: atom_id res chain seq x y z
N MET A 1 -7.32 20.88 18.02
CA MET A 1 -7.19 19.56 17.37
C MET A 1 -6.12 18.74 18.03
N ARG A 2 -6.35 17.42 18.13
CA ARG A 2 -5.39 16.43 18.57
C ARG A 2 -4.63 15.84 17.38
N SER A 3 -3.34 15.60 17.56
CA SER A 3 -2.46 14.99 16.55
C SER A 3 -1.41 14.13 17.23
N TYR A 4 -1.11 12.97 16.64
CA TYR A 4 0.08 12.22 17.03
C TYR A 4 1.28 12.76 16.25
N HIS A 5 2.45 12.78 16.88
CA HIS A 5 3.70 13.24 16.29
C HIS A 5 4.81 12.23 16.54
N LEU A 6 5.72 12.09 15.57
CA LEU A 6 6.95 11.35 15.72
C LEU A 6 8.09 12.31 16.10
N ARG A 7 8.32 12.49 17.40
CA ARG A 7 9.34 13.41 17.93
C ARG A 7 10.75 13.01 17.49
N THR A 8 11.06 11.73 17.59
CA THR A 8 12.34 11.14 17.18
C THR A 8 12.04 9.93 16.31
N PRO A 9 12.39 9.96 15.01
CA PRO A 9 12.33 8.76 14.17
C PRO A 9 13.20 7.65 14.76
N GLY A 10 12.79 6.39 14.59
CA GLY A 10 13.57 5.27 15.15
C GLY A 10 13.07 4.69 16.49
N SER A 11 11.99 5.19 17.11
CA SER A 11 11.41 4.58 18.32
C SER A 11 9.91 4.80 18.48
N ILE A 12 9.18 3.76 18.95
CA ILE A 12 7.76 3.84 19.33
C ILE A 12 7.51 4.84 20.46
N ASP A 13 8.49 5.05 21.33
CA ASP A 13 8.40 6.03 22.42
C ASP A 13 8.36 7.47 21.91
N GLY A 14 8.84 7.68 20.68
CA GLY A 14 8.78 8.96 19.97
C GLY A 14 7.37 9.39 19.57
N PHE A 15 6.36 8.52 19.71
CA PHE A 15 5.01 8.73 19.22
C PHE A 15 4.12 9.50 20.22
N VAL A 16 4.11 10.83 20.20
CA VAL A 16 3.47 11.65 21.24
C VAL A 16 2.16 12.26 20.77
N LEU A 17 1.13 12.23 21.61
CA LEU A 17 -0.11 12.98 21.38
C LEU A 17 0.13 14.45 21.74
N ARG A 18 -0.34 15.37 20.89
CA ARG A 18 -0.31 16.81 21.12
C ARG A 18 -1.68 17.41 20.84
N GLU A 19 -1.92 18.55 21.46
CA GLU A 19 -3.04 19.44 21.14
C GLU A 19 -2.51 20.73 20.52
N ARG A 20 -3.14 21.17 19.43
CA ARG A 20 -2.80 22.39 18.68
C ARG A 20 -4.08 23.08 18.22
N GLU A 21 -3.99 24.34 17.82
CA GLU A 21 -5.08 25.02 17.13
C GLU A 21 -5.39 24.35 15.78
N ILE A 22 -6.64 24.46 15.33
CA ILE A 22 -7.03 23.99 13.99
C ILE A 22 -6.41 24.97 12.98
N PRO A 23 -5.61 24.50 12.01
CA PRO A 23 -4.98 25.39 11.04
C PRO A 23 -6.01 25.98 10.07
N THR A 24 -5.72 27.18 9.57
CA THR A 24 -6.53 27.82 8.50
C THR A 24 -5.90 27.47 7.15
N PRO A 25 -6.67 27.03 6.14
CA PRO A 25 -6.12 26.72 4.83
C PRO A 25 -5.59 27.97 4.12
N GLY A 26 -4.41 27.84 3.52
CA GLY A 26 -3.88 28.81 2.56
C GLY A 26 -4.67 28.81 1.24
N PRO A 27 -4.32 29.69 0.27
CA PRO A 27 -5.15 29.95 -0.91
C PRO A 27 -5.46 28.72 -1.77
N GLU A 28 -4.57 27.74 -1.87
CA GLU A 28 -4.74 26.52 -2.68
C GLU A 28 -4.98 25.26 -1.82
N GLU A 29 -5.11 25.44 -0.51
CA GLU A 29 -5.24 24.35 0.44
C GLU A 29 -6.69 24.07 0.80
N ILE A 30 -6.97 22.82 1.09
CA ILE A 30 -8.18 22.34 1.74
C ILE A 30 -7.85 21.92 3.17
N LEU A 31 -8.74 22.25 4.09
CA LEU A 31 -8.72 21.72 5.45
C LEU A 31 -9.60 20.48 5.48
N VAL A 32 -9.01 19.34 5.80
CA VAL A 32 -9.69 18.05 5.85
C VAL A 32 -9.86 17.66 7.30
N ARG A 33 -11.11 17.41 7.73
CA ARG A 33 -11.38 16.69 8.98
C ARG A 33 -11.17 15.21 8.73
N VAL A 34 -10.06 14.68 9.23
CA VAL A 34 -9.67 13.28 8.99
C VAL A 34 -10.58 12.37 9.80
N ARG A 35 -11.05 11.31 9.16
CA ARG A 35 -11.97 10.31 9.74
C ARG A 35 -11.31 8.96 9.99
N ALA A 36 -10.27 8.64 9.22
CA ALA A 36 -9.48 7.45 9.44
C ALA A 36 -8.07 7.60 8.84
N ALA A 37 -7.11 6.90 9.44
CA ALA A 37 -5.75 6.78 8.94
C ALA A 37 -5.30 5.31 8.97
N ALA A 38 -4.43 4.88 8.04
CA ALA A 38 -4.06 3.47 7.90
C ALA A 38 -2.54 3.24 7.96
N PHE A 39 -2.14 2.12 8.58
CA PHE A 39 -0.73 1.73 8.66
C PHE A 39 -0.23 1.03 7.40
N ASN A 40 1.04 1.28 7.06
CA ASN A 40 1.77 0.69 5.96
C ASN A 40 3.16 0.25 6.39
N LYS A 41 3.80 -0.60 5.57
CA LYS A 41 5.14 -1.14 5.87
C LYS A 41 6.17 -0.03 6.05
N ARG A 42 6.00 1.09 5.33
CA ARG A 42 6.85 2.28 5.47
C ARG A 42 6.87 2.83 6.89
N ASP A 43 5.74 2.78 7.60
CA ASP A 43 5.63 3.40 8.92
C ASP A 43 6.48 2.62 9.92
N ALA A 44 6.50 1.29 9.78
CA ALA A 44 7.44 0.43 10.49
C ALA A 44 8.91 0.72 10.14
N LEU A 45 9.23 0.97 8.85
CA LEU A 45 10.60 1.33 8.45
C LEU A 45 11.04 2.68 9.01
N ILE A 46 10.16 3.69 9.00
CA ILE A 46 10.37 5.01 9.61
C ILE A 46 10.63 4.85 11.10
N LEU A 47 9.81 4.05 11.77
CA LEU A 47 9.94 3.81 13.20
C LEU A 47 11.18 3.00 13.56
N HIS A 48 11.73 2.19 12.67
CA HIS A 48 12.96 1.45 12.93
C HIS A 48 14.22 2.17 12.40
N GLY A 49 14.09 3.40 11.90
CA GLY A 49 15.22 4.16 11.35
C GLY A 49 15.82 3.54 10.08
N ARG A 50 15.01 2.76 9.35
CA ARG A 50 15.42 2.03 8.12
C ARG A 50 14.78 2.59 6.85
N TYR A 51 14.00 3.67 6.97
CA TYR A 51 13.40 4.31 5.80
C TYR A 51 14.47 5.08 5.02
N PRO A 52 14.54 4.94 3.69
CA PRO A 52 15.68 5.46 2.90
C PRO A 52 15.65 6.97 2.66
N LEU A 53 14.53 7.64 2.95
CA LEU A 53 14.38 9.08 2.77
C LEU A 53 14.47 9.82 4.12
N PRO A 54 14.91 11.09 4.11
CA PRO A 54 14.91 11.93 5.30
C PRO A 54 13.50 12.04 5.90
N ILE A 55 13.44 12.05 7.23
CA ILE A 55 12.22 12.19 8.00
C ILE A 55 12.27 13.54 8.72
N ARG A 56 11.23 14.36 8.57
CA ARG A 56 11.13 15.64 9.26
C ARG A 56 10.89 15.40 10.75
N PRO A 57 11.64 16.05 11.67
CA PRO A 57 11.36 15.95 13.11
C PRO A 57 9.95 16.44 13.46
N ASP A 58 9.33 15.83 14.48
CA ASP A 58 7.99 16.18 14.98
C ASP A 58 6.89 16.14 13.90
N VAL A 59 7.07 15.32 12.86
CA VAL A 59 6.07 15.12 11.80
C VAL A 59 4.86 14.34 12.33
N ILE A 60 3.66 14.72 11.89
CA ILE A 60 2.47 13.89 12.05
C ILE A 60 2.65 12.64 11.19
N PRO A 61 2.58 11.41 11.73
CA PRO A 61 2.90 10.19 10.99
C PRO A 61 1.72 9.71 10.11
N LEU A 62 2.01 8.66 9.34
CA LEU A 62 1.13 7.97 8.39
C LEU A 62 0.80 8.80 7.13
N SER A 63 1.09 8.25 5.95
CA SER A 63 0.68 8.89 4.69
C SER A 63 -0.79 8.72 4.35
N ASP A 64 -1.38 7.67 4.88
CA ASP A 64 -2.67 7.17 4.43
C ASP A 64 -3.76 7.70 5.36
N GLY A 65 -4.74 8.40 4.80
CA GLY A 65 -5.94 8.79 5.52
C GLY A 65 -7.02 9.33 4.61
N ALA A 66 -8.25 9.27 5.12
CA ALA A 66 -9.46 9.72 4.46
C ALA A 66 -10.23 10.67 5.38
N GLY A 67 -10.90 11.66 4.79
CA GLY A 67 -11.68 12.62 5.54
C GLY A 67 -12.58 13.49 4.68
N GLU A 68 -13.19 14.47 5.32
CA GLU A 68 -14.14 15.39 4.73
C GLU A 68 -13.54 16.79 4.65
N VAL A 69 -13.69 17.49 3.53
CA VAL A 69 -13.29 18.88 3.40
C VAL A 69 -14.21 19.76 4.24
N VAL A 70 -13.65 20.51 5.19
CA VAL A 70 -14.41 21.39 6.11
C VAL A 70 -14.15 22.88 5.89
N ALA A 71 -13.06 23.22 5.20
CA ALA A 71 -12.77 24.57 4.72
C ALA A 71 -11.86 24.50 3.49
N ALA A 72 -11.87 25.55 2.67
CA ALA A 72 -11.06 25.64 1.46
C ALA A 72 -10.55 27.07 1.26
N GLY A 73 -9.34 27.20 0.73
CA GLY A 73 -8.76 28.47 0.32
C GLY A 73 -9.46 29.07 -0.90
N GLU A 74 -9.24 30.36 -1.12
CA GLU A 74 -9.91 31.15 -2.16
C GLU A 74 -9.62 30.70 -3.61
N ARG A 75 -8.51 29.99 -3.86
CA ARG A 75 -8.09 29.47 -5.18
C ARG A 75 -8.34 27.97 -5.32
N VAL A 76 -9.03 27.33 -4.37
CA VAL A 76 -9.44 25.94 -4.50
C VAL A 76 -10.57 25.83 -5.52
N THR A 77 -10.38 24.97 -6.53
CA THR A 77 -11.34 24.74 -7.62
C THR A 77 -11.72 23.27 -7.78
N ARG A 78 -10.89 22.35 -7.27
CA ARG A 78 -11.11 20.90 -7.42
C ARG A 78 -12.04 20.29 -6.37
N PHE A 79 -12.24 20.98 -5.24
CA PHE A 79 -13.00 20.48 -4.11
C PHE A 79 -13.83 21.59 -3.47
N ARG A 80 -14.89 21.19 -2.78
CA ARG A 80 -15.75 22.04 -1.94
C ARG A 80 -15.95 21.42 -0.57
N VAL A 81 -16.43 22.23 0.37
CA VAL A 81 -16.83 21.74 1.71
C VAL A 81 -17.86 20.62 1.58
N GLY A 82 -17.66 19.53 2.33
CA GLY A 82 -18.46 18.31 2.30
C GLY A 82 -17.89 17.22 1.39
N ASP A 83 -16.93 17.52 0.52
CA ASP A 83 -16.33 16.50 -0.35
C ASP A 83 -15.48 15.51 0.47
N ARG A 84 -15.56 14.23 0.09
CA ARG A 84 -14.80 13.13 0.71
C ARG A 84 -13.48 12.94 -0.03
N VAL A 85 -12.35 13.00 0.67
CA VAL A 85 -11.02 12.99 0.05
C VAL A 85 -10.04 12.05 0.75
N VAL A 86 -9.08 11.56 -0.02
CA VAL A 86 -7.86 10.91 0.45
C VAL A 86 -6.63 11.69 -0.02
N GLY A 87 -5.60 11.74 0.82
CA GLY A 87 -4.31 12.32 0.46
C GLY A 87 -3.49 11.35 -0.39
N SER A 88 -2.82 11.86 -1.43
CA SER A 88 -1.89 11.07 -2.26
C SER A 88 -0.60 10.81 -1.48
N TYR A 89 -0.05 9.61 -1.62
CA TYR A 89 1.23 9.24 -0.98
C TYR A 89 2.37 10.19 -1.34
N TRP A 90 2.50 10.47 -2.64
CA TRP A 90 3.44 11.41 -3.24
C TRP A 90 2.67 12.69 -3.64
N PRO A 91 2.44 13.62 -2.72
CA PRO A 91 1.59 14.79 -2.96
C PRO A 91 1.98 15.59 -4.21
N ARG A 92 3.28 15.66 -4.52
CA ARG A 92 3.81 16.46 -5.64
C ARG A 92 3.92 15.67 -6.96
N TRP A 93 3.70 14.35 -6.96
CA TRP A 93 3.79 13.53 -8.18
C TRP A 93 2.40 13.36 -8.81
N ARG A 94 2.08 14.26 -9.75
CA ARG A 94 0.77 14.26 -10.42
C ARG A 94 0.57 13.08 -11.36
N GLY A 95 1.60 12.69 -12.10
CA GLY A 95 1.56 11.64 -13.12
C GLY A 95 2.89 11.50 -13.85
N GLY A 96 2.97 10.55 -14.79
CA GLY A 96 4.17 10.32 -15.59
C GLY A 96 5.31 9.68 -14.79
N ARG A 97 6.55 9.79 -15.29
CA ARG A 97 7.72 9.19 -14.62
C ARG A 97 8.10 9.98 -13.37
N LEU A 98 8.39 9.27 -12.29
CA LEU A 98 8.95 9.88 -11.08
C LEU A 98 10.33 10.48 -11.38
N SER A 99 10.55 11.71 -10.95
CA SER A 99 11.83 12.42 -11.03
C SER A 99 12.45 12.60 -9.64
N THR A 100 13.76 12.83 -9.58
CA THR A 100 14.53 12.86 -8.32
C THR A 100 14.24 14.05 -7.42
N ASP A 101 13.65 15.12 -7.97
CA ASP A 101 13.18 16.30 -7.24
C ASP A 101 11.83 16.06 -6.53
N LEU A 102 11.11 14.99 -6.88
CA LEU A 102 9.85 14.61 -6.25
C LEU A 102 10.09 13.67 -5.07
N TYR A 103 10.55 14.22 -3.94
CA TYR A 103 10.84 13.45 -2.73
C TYR A 103 9.80 13.64 -1.60
N ASP A 104 8.87 14.59 -1.75
CA ASP A 104 7.92 14.88 -0.67
C ASP A 104 6.85 13.83 -0.47
N GLN A 105 6.59 13.53 0.79
CA GLN A 105 5.66 12.49 1.22
C GLN A 105 4.93 12.89 2.50
N LEU A 106 3.62 12.68 2.51
CA LEU A 106 2.81 12.76 3.73
C LEU A 106 3.30 11.73 4.75
N GLY A 107 3.28 12.11 6.02
CA GLY A 107 3.75 11.26 7.12
C GLY A 107 5.28 11.13 7.20
N ASN A 108 6.02 11.96 6.45
CA ASN A 108 7.48 11.88 6.37
C ASN A 108 8.15 13.26 6.24
N THR A 109 8.20 13.85 5.04
CA THR A 109 8.74 15.21 4.85
C THR A 109 7.67 16.28 5.07
N LEU A 110 6.40 15.89 4.96
CA LEU A 110 5.21 16.69 5.22
C LEU A 110 4.39 15.99 6.30
N ASP A 111 3.54 16.76 7.00
CA ASP A 111 2.61 16.18 7.98
C ASP A 111 1.70 15.16 7.31
N GLY A 112 1.48 14.06 8.02
CA GLY A 112 0.63 12.95 7.63
C GLY A 112 -0.79 13.08 8.15
N MET A 113 -1.45 11.92 8.24
CA MET A 113 -2.89 11.84 8.41
C MET A 113 -3.33 11.37 9.79
N LEU A 114 -2.41 11.04 10.71
CA LEU A 114 -2.78 10.66 12.08
C LEU A 114 -3.06 11.87 12.98
N THR A 115 -4.09 12.62 12.61
CA THR A 115 -4.55 13.86 13.26
C THR A 115 -6.03 14.07 13.00
N GLU A 116 -6.72 14.85 13.82
CA GLU A 116 -8.13 15.22 13.58
C GLU A 116 -8.32 16.13 12.36
N TYR A 117 -7.34 17.00 12.03
CA TYR A 117 -7.41 17.87 10.86
C TYR A 117 -6.06 17.96 10.14
N ALA A 118 -6.10 17.88 8.81
CA ALA A 118 -4.92 17.96 7.95
C ALA A 118 -5.11 19.06 6.89
N LEU A 119 -4.05 19.83 6.63
CA LEU A 119 -3.97 20.70 5.45
C LEU A 119 -3.40 19.90 4.29
N LEU A 120 -4.09 19.96 3.15
CA LEU A 120 -3.60 19.41 1.89
C LEU A 120 -3.74 20.49 0.82
N ASP A 121 -2.73 20.67 -0.03
CA ASP A 121 -2.97 21.34 -1.31
C ASP A 121 -4.04 20.56 -2.08
N GLN A 122 -4.97 21.22 -2.77
CA GLN A 122 -5.98 20.56 -3.59
C GLN A 122 -5.34 19.58 -4.61
N GLU A 123 -4.12 19.85 -5.05
CA GLU A 123 -3.34 19.01 -5.95
C GLU A 123 -2.80 17.74 -5.28
N TRP A 124 -2.89 17.60 -3.97
CA TRP A 124 -2.44 16.42 -3.25
C TRP A 124 -3.57 15.42 -3.01
N ALA A 125 -4.82 15.84 -3.18
CA ALA A 125 -5.99 15.01 -2.85
C ALA A 125 -6.67 14.41 -4.09
N VAL A 126 -7.35 13.28 -3.86
CA VAL A 126 -8.27 12.61 -4.79
C VAL A 126 -9.59 12.33 -4.06
N GLY A 127 -10.70 12.39 -4.80
CA GLY A 127 -12.02 12.02 -4.27
C GLY A 127 -12.06 10.55 -3.85
N VAL A 128 -12.80 10.27 -2.78
CA VAL A 128 -13.01 8.91 -2.27
C VAL A 128 -14.07 8.18 -3.12
N PRO A 129 -13.94 6.86 -3.36
CA PRO A 129 -15.02 6.08 -3.95
C PRO A 129 -16.30 6.16 -3.12
N ASP A 130 -17.45 6.43 -3.73
CA ASP A 130 -18.73 6.59 -3.01
C ASP A 130 -19.12 5.31 -2.25
N SER A 131 -18.66 4.16 -2.76
CA SER A 131 -18.95 2.82 -2.25
C SER A 131 -18.25 2.45 -0.93
N LEU A 132 -17.22 3.20 -0.52
CA LEU A 132 -16.39 2.89 0.63
C LEU A 132 -16.72 3.75 1.84
N ASP A 133 -16.56 3.19 3.04
CA ASP A 133 -16.54 3.96 4.28
C ASP A 133 -15.17 4.66 4.49
N TRP A 134 -15.03 5.41 5.60
CA TRP A 134 -13.80 6.14 5.91
C TRP A 134 -12.60 5.22 6.18
N ALA A 135 -12.83 4.12 6.90
CA ALA A 135 -11.77 3.18 7.25
C ALA A 135 -11.26 2.46 6.01
N GLU A 136 -12.17 2.05 5.12
CA GLU A 136 -11.89 1.47 3.81
C GLU A 136 -11.12 2.47 2.93
N ALA A 137 -11.64 3.68 2.77
CA ALA A 137 -11.03 4.71 1.94
C ALA A 137 -9.60 5.07 2.39
N ALA A 138 -9.35 5.12 3.69
CA ALA A 138 -8.04 5.43 4.25
C ALA A 138 -6.96 4.42 3.83
N THR A 139 -7.32 3.21 3.38
CA THR A 139 -6.35 2.18 2.98
C THR A 139 -5.81 2.31 1.56
N LEU A 140 -6.42 3.17 0.73
CA LEU A 140 -6.12 3.26 -0.70
C LEU A 140 -4.73 3.85 -1.02
N PRO A 141 -4.30 4.98 -0.42
CA PRO A 141 -3.21 5.79 -0.98
C PRO A 141 -1.86 5.08 -1.12
N CYS A 142 -1.49 4.21 -0.18
CA CYS A 142 -0.25 3.45 -0.29
C CYS A 142 -0.50 2.04 -0.83
N ALA A 143 -1.25 1.23 -0.10
CA ALA A 143 -1.28 -0.21 -0.36
C ALA A 143 -2.01 -0.54 -1.67
N ALA A 144 -3.18 0.06 -1.89
CA ALA A 144 -3.96 -0.20 -3.10
C ALA A 144 -3.29 0.42 -4.34
N VAL A 145 -2.74 1.64 -4.25
CA VAL A 145 -2.00 2.25 -5.38
C VAL A 145 -0.77 1.42 -5.74
N THR A 146 -0.05 0.89 -4.74
CA THR A 146 1.08 -0.02 -5.00
C THR A 146 0.62 -1.27 -5.75
N ALA A 147 -0.51 -1.87 -5.35
CA ALA A 147 -1.08 -3.02 -6.07
C ALA A 147 -1.48 -2.63 -7.49
N TRP A 148 -2.17 -1.51 -7.66
CA TRP A 148 -2.59 -0.98 -8.95
C TRP A 148 -1.43 -0.82 -9.92
N THR A 149 -0.40 -0.05 -9.56
CA THR A 149 0.76 0.21 -10.44
C THR A 149 1.64 -1.02 -10.65
N SER A 150 1.60 -1.99 -9.72
CA SER A 150 2.21 -3.31 -9.92
C SER A 150 1.49 -4.08 -11.01
N LEU A 151 0.16 -4.02 -11.07
CA LEU A 151 -0.64 -4.76 -12.04
C LEU A 151 -0.75 -4.06 -13.40
N THR A 152 -0.88 -2.73 -13.43
CA THR A 152 -1.17 -1.97 -14.65
C THR A 152 0.06 -1.41 -15.33
N GLY A 153 1.20 -1.33 -14.64
CA GLY A 153 2.48 -0.99 -15.23
C GLY A 153 3.12 -2.14 -16.01
N GLY A 154 4.24 -1.87 -16.68
CA GLY A 154 5.00 -2.90 -17.41
C GLY A 154 4.18 -3.52 -18.55
N GLN A 155 4.04 -4.84 -18.53
CA GLN A 155 3.24 -5.58 -19.51
C GLN A 155 1.71 -5.50 -19.27
N GLY A 156 1.29 -4.87 -18.17
CA GLY A 156 -0.11 -4.68 -17.80
C GLY A 156 -0.85 -5.96 -17.40
N LEU A 157 -2.11 -5.78 -17.01
CA LEU A 157 -3.02 -6.85 -16.60
C LEU A 157 -3.92 -7.22 -17.78
N LEU A 158 -3.95 -8.50 -18.15
CA LEU A 158 -4.83 -9.02 -19.22
C LEU A 158 -5.63 -10.23 -18.69
N PRO A 159 -6.90 -10.38 -19.10
CA PRO A 159 -7.69 -11.56 -18.76
C PRO A 159 -6.96 -12.86 -19.14
N GLY A 160 -7.08 -13.89 -18.30
CA GLY A 160 -6.43 -15.18 -18.49
C GLY A 160 -4.96 -15.26 -18.06
N ARG A 161 -4.29 -14.13 -17.78
CA ARG A 161 -2.94 -14.16 -17.19
C ARG A 161 -2.95 -14.73 -15.76
N THR A 162 -1.83 -15.31 -15.37
CA THR A 162 -1.58 -15.79 -14.01
C THR A 162 -0.80 -14.76 -13.20
N VAL A 163 -1.35 -14.36 -12.07
CA VAL A 163 -0.72 -13.46 -11.09
C VAL A 163 -0.38 -14.24 -9.82
N LEU A 164 0.87 -14.16 -9.38
CA LEU A 164 1.32 -14.70 -8.10
C LEU A 164 1.49 -13.55 -7.09
N THR A 165 0.78 -13.60 -5.97
CA THR A 165 0.91 -12.61 -4.88
C THR A 165 1.52 -13.26 -3.65
N LEU A 166 2.60 -12.70 -3.11
CA LEU A 166 3.20 -13.22 -1.88
C LEU A 166 2.56 -12.61 -0.64
N GLY A 167 2.23 -13.45 0.34
CA GLY A 167 1.69 -13.03 1.63
C GLY A 167 0.24 -12.57 1.62
N SER A 168 -0.22 -12.08 2.77
CA SER A 168 -1.60 -11.64 3.04
C SER A 168 -1.65 -10.22 3.64
N GLY A 169 -0.64 -9.40 3.32
CA GLY A 169 -0.62 -7.98 3.67
C GLY A 169 -1.51 -7.16 2.75
N GLY A 170 -1.74 -5.88 3.10
CA GLY A 170 -2.64 -5.00 2.34
C GLY A 170 -2.39 -4.96 0.83
N VAL A 171 -1.12 -4.85 0.40
CA VAL A 171 -0.78 -4.83 -1.04
C VAL A 171 -1.18 -6.15 -1.73
N SER A 172 -0.86 -7.29 -1.12
CA SER A 172 -1.17 -8.62 -1.68
C SER A 172 -2.67 -8.85 -1.79
N LEU A 173 -3.46 -8.40 -0.80
CA LEU A 173 -4.92 -8.55 -0.84
C LEU A 173 -5.58 -7.63 -1.86
N PHE A 174 -5.14 -6.38 -2.00
CA PHE A 174 -5.59 -5.52 -3.09
C PHE A 174 -5.22 -6.10 -4.45
N ALA A 175 -3.99 -6.62 -4.60
CA ALA A 175 -3.55 -7.23 -5.85
C ALA A 175 -4.39 -8.46 -6.21
N LEU A 176 -4.74 -9.30 -5.24
CA LEU A 176 -5.66 -10.42 -5.44
C LEU A 176 -7.01 -9.91 -5.98
N GLN A 177 -7.66 -8.97 -5.28
CA GLN A 177 -8.99 -8.49 -5.68
C GLN A 177 -8.98 -7.80 -7.05
N LEU A 178 -7.99 -6.95 -7.32
CA LEU A 178 -7.83 -6.26 -8.60
C LEU A 178 -7.55 -7.24 -9.73
N ALA A 179 -6.64 -8.20 -9.54
CA ALA A 179 -6.35 -9.23 -10.54
C ALA A 179 -7.56 -10.10 -10.85
N LYS A 180 -8.33 -10.52 -9.83
CA LYS A 180 -9.59 -11.25 -10.04
C LYS A 180 -10.62 -10.44 -10.79
N SER A 181 -10.76 -9.14 -10.49
CA SER A 181 -11.69 -8.26 -11.20
C SER A 181 -11.36 -8.09 -12.69
N ALA A 182 -10.08 -8.24 -13.06
CA ALA A 182 -9.63 -8.21 -14.45
C ALA A 182 -9.67 -9.57 -15.17
N GLY A 183 -10.22 -10.62 -14.54
CA GLY A 183 -10.32 -11.94 -15.14
C GLY A 183 -9.00 -12.73 -15.15
N CYS A 184 -8.06 -12.42 -14.27
CA CYS A 184 -6.84 -13.20 -14.10
C CYS A 184 -7.04 -14.43 -13.21
N GLN A 185 -6.16 -15.42 -13.38
CA GLN A 185 -5.93 -16.47 -12.40
C GLN A 185 -4.97 -15.93 -11.33
N VAL A 186 -5.27 -16.16 -10.05
CA VAL A 186 -4.45 -15.68 -8.94
C VAL A 186 -4.02 -16.84 -8.05
N ILE A 187 -2.71 -16.93 -7.85
CA ILE A 187 -2.07 -17.83 -6.90
C ILE A 187 -1.57 -16.97 -5.73
N CYS A 188 -1.94 -17.31 -4.51
CA CYS A 188 -1.43 -16.63 -3.32
C CYS A 188 -0.48 -17.53 -2.53
N THR A 189 0.49 -16.94 -1.83
CA THR A 189 1.26 -17.66 -0.81
C THR A 189 0.97 -17.11 0.59
N THR A 190 1.04 -17.95 1.61
CA THR A 190 0.82 -17.56 3.00
C THR A 190 1.56 -18.49 3.97
N SER A 191 1.65 -18.14 5.25
CA SER A 191 2.30 -18.95 6.29
C SER A 191 1.35 -19.80 7.13
N SER A 192 0.04 -19.70 6.93
CA SER A 192 -0.92 -20.45 7.75
C SER A 192 -2.16 -20.86 6.98
N ASP A 193 -2.69 -22.04 7.32
CA ASP A 193 -3.89 -22.60 6.69
C ASP A 193 -5.13 -21.75 6.99
N ALA A 194 -5.22 -21.17 8.19
CA ALA A 194 -6.29 -20.22 8.54
C ALA A 194 -6.30 -18.99 7.61
N LYS A 195 -5.12 -18.44 7.27
CA LYS A 195 -5.03 -17.35 6.29
C LYS A 195 -5.29 -17.85 4.86
N ALA A 196 -4.96 -19.12 4.58
CA ALA A 196 -5.22 -19.72 3.27
C ALA A 196 -6.72 -19.81 2.96
N GLU A 197 -7.55 -20.23 3.91
CA GLU A 197 -9.01 -20.28 3.71
C GLU A 197 -9.62 -18.89 3.48
N ARG A 198 -9.10 -17.86 4.17
CA ARG A 198 -9.51 -16.47 3.93
C ARG A 198 -9.13 -15.99 2.53
N LEU A 199 -7.93 -16.34 2.04
CA LEU A 199 -7.50 -16.01 0.66
C LEU A 199 -8.39 -16.69 -0.39
N LYS A 200 -8.76 -17.96 -0.19
CA LYS A 200 -9.71 -18.66 -1.07
C LYS A 200 -11.08 -17.98 -1.09
N THR A 201 -11.58 -17.57 0.08
CA THR A 201 -12.86 -16.84 0.20
C THR A 201 -12.82 -15.50 -0.55
N LEU A 202 -11.66 -14.85 -0.63
CA LEU A 202 -11.44 -13.63 -1.40
C LEU A 202 -11.27 -13.87 -2.92
N GLY A 203 -11.31 -15.11 -3.37
CA GLY A 203 -11.29 -15.47 -4.79
C GLY A 203 -9.94 -15.93 -5.32
N ALA A 204 -8.95 -16.24 -4.47
CA ALA A 204 -7.71 -16.87 -4.93
C ALA A 204 -8.02 -18.26 -5.52
N ASP A 205 -7.57 -18.53 -6.75
CA ASP A 205 -7.80 -19.82 -7.41
C ASP A 205 -6.97 -20.92 -6.74
N HIS A 206 -5.75 -20.56 -6.30
CA HIS A 206 -4.87 -21.45 -5.56
C HIS A 206 -4.17 -20.71 -4.42
N VAL A 207 -3.91 -21.43 -3.33
CA VAL A 207 -3.16 -20.90 -2.19
C VAL A 207 -2.10 -21.91 -1.75
N ILE A 208 -0.87 -21.44 -1.57
CA ILE A 208 0.28 -22.25 -1.16
C ILE A 208 0.70 -21.81 0.25
N ASN A 209 0.67 -22.75 1.21
CA ASN A 209 1.26 -22.51 2.51
C ASN A 209 2.78 -22.74 2.43
N TYR A 210 3.57 -21.66 2.41
CA TYR A 210 5.02 -21.75 2.28
C TYR A 210 5.73 -22.28 3.54
N ALA A 211 5.04 -22.31 4.69
CA ALA A 211 5.60 -22.88 5.92
C ALA A 211 5.68 -24.40 5.84
N THR A 212 4.70 -25.04 5.19
CA THR A 212 4.68 -26.49 4.95
C THR A 212 5.21 -26.86 3.57
N THR A 213 5.28 -25.90 2.65
CA THR A 213 5.80 -26.08 1.28
C THR A 213 6.89 -25.03 0.98
N PRO A 214 8.12 -25.21 1.48
CA PRO A 214 9.21 -24.24 1.28
C PRO A 214 9.55 -24.02 -0.21
N GLU A 215 9.51 -25.09 -1.01
CA GLU A 215 9.73 -25.06 -2.46
C GLU A 215 8.45 -24.71 -3.25
N TRP A 216 7.83 -23.59 -2.89
CA TRP A 216 6.54 -23.18 -3.46
C TRP A 216 6.61 -22.88 -4.97
N SER A 217 7.76 -22.52 -5.52
CA SER A 217 7.92 -22.29 -6.97
C SER A 217 7.64 -23.53 -7.81
N ALA A 218 7.98 -24.73 -7.32
CA ALA A 218 7.63 -25.98 -7.98
C ALA A 218 6.12 -26.21 -8.02
N VAL A 219 5.41 -25.79 -6.97
CA VAL A 219 3.95 -25.86 -6.91
C VAL A 219 3.32 -24.84 -7.86
N VAL A 220 3.83 -23.61 -7.93
CA VAL A 220 3.38 -22.61 -8.92
C VAL A 220 3.51 -23.16 -10.34
N ARG A 221 4.66 -23.75 -10.69
CA ARG A 221 4.88 -24.40 -11.99
C ARG A 221 3.86 -25.49 -12.26
N ARG A 222 3.59 -26.38 -11.30
CA ARG A 222 2.59 -27.44 -11.46
C ARG A 222 1.19 -26.89 -11.69
N LEU A 223 0.78 -25.86 -10.93
CA LEU A 223 -0.54 -25.23 -11.04
C LEU A 223 -0.75 -24.49 -12.37
N THR A 224 0.34 -24.11 -13.03
CA THR A 224 0.35 -23.37 -14.30
C THR A 224 0.72 -24.25 -15.50
N GLY A 225 0.68 -25.58 -15.34
CA GLY A 225 1.02 -26.51 -16.44
C GLY A 225 2.49 -26.45 -16.88
N GLY A 226 3.38 -25.89 -16.06
CA GLY A 226 4.80 -25.68 -16.35
C GLY A 226 5.16 -24.27 -16.77
N GLU A 227 4.18 -23.47 -17.21
CA GLU A 227 4.40 -22.15 -17.80
C GLU A 227 4.95 -21.14 -16.79
N GLY A 228 4.45 -21.15 -15.54
CA GLY A 228 4.77 -20.14 -14.53
C GLY A 228 3.76 -18.99 -14.51
N ALA A 229 3.96 -18.03 -13.60
CA ALA A 229 3.13 -16.84 -13.47
C ALA A 229 3.62 -15.71 -14.39
N ASP A 230 2.72 -15.07 -15.13
CA ASP A 230 3.03 -13.91 -15.97
C ASP A 230 3.54 -12.73 -15.13
N LEU A 231 2.99 -12.58 -13.92
CA LEU A 231 3.33 -11.49 -13.00
C LEU A 231 3.46 -12.01 -11.57
N VAL A 232 4.58 -11.70 -10.91
CA VAL A 232 4.83 -12.02 -9.50
C VAL A 232 4.94 -10.72 -8.70
N LEU A 233 4.07 -10.53 -7.73
CA LEU A 233 4.15 -9.43 -6.76
C LEU A 233 4.91 -9.91 -5.52
N ASP A 234 6.20 -9.58 -5.46
CA ASP A 234 7.08 -9.98 -4.36
C ASP A 234 7.15 -8.89 -3.28
N THR A 235 6.39 -9.08 -2.21
CA THR A 235 6.36 -8.18 -1.04
C THR A 235 7.43 -8.48 0.01
N MET A 236 8.21 -9.54 -0.15
CA MET A 236 9.17 -10.02 0.84
C MET A 236 10.61 -9.63 0.47
N GLY A 237 10.91 -9.54 -0.83
CA GLY A 237 12.13 -8.97 -1.37
C GLY A 237 13.28 -9.99 -1.49
N PRO A 238 14.52 -9.65 -1.09
CA PRO A 238 15.70 -10.49 -1.31
C PRO A 238 15.59 -11.94 -0.82
N ALA A 239 14.82 -12.22 0.23
CA ALA A 239 14.66 -13.57 0.77
C ALA A 239 13.85 -14.51 -0.13
N THR A 240 13.04 -13.97 -1.04
CA THR A 240 12.11 -14.75 -1.88
C THR A 240 12.41 -14.63 -3.37
N ILE A 241 13.33 -13.75 -3.76
CA ILE A 241 13.55 -13.41 -5.17
C ILE A 241 13.89 -14.63 -6.04
N GLU A 242 14.68 -15.58 -5.56
CA GLU A 242 15.00 -16.80 -6.32
C GLU A 242 13.76 -17.64 -6.61
N GLN A 243 12.90 -17.89 -5.61
CA GLN A 243 11.64 -18.61 -5.80
C GLN A 243 10.68 -17.81 -6.71
N SER A 244 10.63 -16.48 -6.58
CA SER A 244 9.83 -15.59 -7.43
C SER A 244 10.25 -15.70 -8.89
N MET A 245 11.55 -15.65 -9.17
CA MET A 245 12.11 -15.85 -10.50
C MET A 245 11.78 -17.26 -11.02
N ARG A 246 12.02 -18.31 -10.21
CA ARG A 246 11.68 -19.70 -10.59
C ARG A 246 10.20 -19.90 -10.91
N SER A 247 9.33 -19.14 -10.26
CA SER A 247 7.87 -19.17 -10.47
C SER A 247 7.40 -18.39 -11.69
N SER A 248 8.23 -17.48 -12.22
CA SER A 248 7.85 -16.58 -13.31
C SER A 248 7.78 -17.31 -14.65
N ALA A 249 6.83 -16.94 -15.49
CA ALA A 249 6.77 -17.40 -16.87
C ALA A 249 7.99 -16.93 -17.68
N LEU A 250 8.21 -17.56 -18.84
CA LEU A 250 9.21 -17.07 -19.78
C LEU A 250 8.85 -15.62 -20.17
N TYR A 251 9.78 -14.69 -20.00
CA TYR A 251 9.54 -13.24 -20.16
C TYR A 251 8.51 -12.63 -19.19
N GLY A 252 8.14 -13.35 -18.14
CA GLY A 252 7.28 -12.83 -17.07
C GLY A 252 7.94 -11.69 -16.31
N GLU A 253 7.18 -11.09 -15.41
CA GLU A 253 7.66 -9.96 -14.61
C GLU A 253 7.58 -10.23 -13.12
N VAL A 254 8.64 -9.88 -12.39
CA VAL A 254 8.66 -9.85 -10.93
C VAL A 254 8.66 -8.40 -10.48
N VAL A 255 7.55 -7.95 -9.88
CA VAL A 255 7.47 -6.63 -9.24
C VAL A 255 7.97 -6.75 -7.81
N MET A 256 9.18 -6.25 -7.57
CA MET A 256 9.85 -6.33 -6.27
C MET A 256 9.48 -5.13 -5.39
N LEU A 257 8.58 -5.39 -4.45
CA LEU A 257 8.01 -4.43 -3.50
C LEU A 257 8.72 -4.46 -2.14
N GLY A 258 9.20 -5.65 -1.73
CA GLY A 258 9.87 -5.84 -0.46
C GLY A 258 11.11 -4.94 -0.31
N GLY A 259 11.13 -4.16 0.76
CA GLY A 259 12.24 -3.26 1.14
C GLY A 259 12.52 -3.32 2.65
N GLY A 260 13.77 -3.03 3.03
CA GLY A 260 14.23 -3.12 4.43
C GLY A 260 14.78 -4.49 4.83
N ALA A 261 15.12 -5.32 3.85
CA ALA A 261 15.78 -6.60 4.09
C ALA A 261 17.14 -6.41 4.75
N THR A 262 17.49 -7.34 5.64
CA THR A 262 18.83 -7.46 6.23
C THR A 262 19.87 -7.92 5.21
N GLU A 263 19.42 -8.51 4.10
CA GLU A 263 20.28 -9.01 3.04
C GLU A 263 20.75 -7.88 2.12
N PRO A 264 22.07 -7.66 1.98
CA PRO A 264 22.62 -6.60 1.14
C PRO A 264 22.56 -6.91 -0.36
N TYR A 265 22.20 -8.13 -0.76
CA TYR A 265 22.26 -8.59 -2.14
C TYR A 265 20.99 -9.37 -2.55
N LEU A 266 20.65 -9.30 -3.83
CA LEU A 266 19.72 -10.22 -4.46
C LEU A 266 20.50 -11.45 -4.90
N ARG A 267 20.05 -12.64 -4.51
CA ARG A 267 20.67 -13.92 -4.90
C ARG A 267 19.76 -14.61 -5.90
N ILE A 268 20.24 -14.72 -7.13
CA ILE A 268 19.54 -15.40 -8.22
C ILE A 268 20.50 -16.39 -8.85
N ASP A 269 20.10 -17.64 -8.97
CA ASP A 269 20.91 -18.67 -9.61
C ASP A 269 21.04 -18.36 -11.11
N THR A 270 22.27 -18.47 -11.66
CA THR A 270 22.53 -18.18 -13.08
C THR A 270 21.63 -19.00 -14.02
N ALA A 271 21.34 -20.26 -13.67
CA ALA A 271 20.44 -21.10 -14.45
C ALA A 271 18.98 -20.63 -14.39
N THR A 272 18.53 -20.09 -13.25
CA THR A 272 17.19 -19.49 -13.10
C THR A 272 17.10 -18.20 -13.90
N TYR A 273 18.11 -17.33 -13.79
CA TYR A 273 18.19 -16.09 -14.56
C TYR A 273 18.15 -16.38 -16.07
N ALA A 274 18.97 -17.30 -16.56
CA ALA A 274 19.04 -17.66 -17.98
C ALA A 274 17.75 -18.29 -18.51
N ARG A 275 17.07 -19.14 -17.73
CA ARG A 275 15.86 -19.86 -18.15
C ARG A 275 14.62 -18.98 -18.20
N THR A 276 14.46 -18.09 -17.23
CA THR A 276 13.20 -17.35 -17.04
C THR A 276 13.11 -16.15 -17.97
N MET A 277 14.24 -15.50 -18.27
CA MET A 277 14.28 -14.22 -19.00
C MET A 277 13.33 -13.18 -18.38
N ALA A 278 13.01 -13.32 -17.09
CA ALA A 278 12.04 -12.50 -16.41
C ALA A 278 12.62 -11.12 -16.10
N THR A 279 11.78 -10.10 -16.17
CA THR A 279 12.16 -8.73 -15.80
C THR A 279 11.89 -8.50 -14.32
N ILE A 280 12.85 -7.94 -13.59
CA ILE A 280 12.63 -7.45 -12.23
C ILE A 280 12.26 -5.97 -12.32
N ARG A 281 10.99 -5.65 -12.11
CA ARG A 281 10.49 -4.27 -12.11
C ARG A 281 10.37 -3.73 -10.69
N ARG A 282 10.66 -2.43 -10.56
CA ARG A 282 10.45 -1.67 -9.32
C ARG A 282 9.24 -0.77 -9.48
N VAL A 283 8.45 -0.68 -8.41
CA VAL A 283 7.44 0.37 -8.25
C VAL A 283 7.66 1.06 -6.91
N PHE A 284 7.28 2.32 -6.83
CA PHE A 284 7.33 3.06 -5.57
C PHE A 284 5.98 3.74 -5.34
N VAL A 285 5.00 2.93 -4.93
CA VAL A 285 3.59 3.31 -4.83
C VAL A 285 3.06 3.75 -6.20
N GLY A 286 2.74 5.02 -6.40
CA GLY A 286 2.22 5.56 -7.64
C GLY A 286 1.92 7.05 -7.52
N SER A 287 1.60 7.65 -8.65
CA SER A 287 1.23 9.06 -8.77
C SER A 287 -0.21 9.32 -8.33
N ARG A 288 -0.59 10.60 -8.23
CA ARG A 288 -1.99 10.99 -8.04
C ARG A 288 -2.90 10.49 -9.17
N ALA A 289 -2.44 10.50 -10.41
CA ALA A 289 -3.18 9.95 -11.54
C ALA A 289 -3.47 8.45 -11.34
N ASP A 290 -2.48 7.69 -10.87
CA ASP A 290 -2.66 6.27 -10.55
C ASP A 290 -3.69 6.07 -9.43
N LEU A 291 -3.68 6.93 -8.41
CA LEU A 291 -4.70 6.90 -7.34
C LEU A 291 -6.10 7.20 -7.89
N ALA A 292 -6.25 8.19 -8.77
CA ALA A 292 -7.53 8.50 -9.39
C ALA A 292 -8.04 7.34 -10.29
N ASP A 293 -7.15 6.71 -11.04
CA ASP A 293 -7.48 5.55 -11.88
C ASP A 293 -7.91 4.36 -11.03
N LEU A 294 -7.18 4.09 -9.94
CA LEU A 294 -7.54 3.08 -8.96
C LEU A 294 -8.91 3.34 -8.31
N VAL A 295 -9.20 4.59 -7.91
CA VAL A 295 -10.49 4.95 -7.30
C VAL A 295 -11.64 4.57 -8.23
N ARG A 296 -11.52 4.84 -9.53
CA ARG A 296 -12.52 4.43 -10.53
C ARG A 296 -12.62 2.91 -10.64
N ALA A 297 -11.49 2.20 -10.64
CA ALA A 297 -11.48 0.74 -10.69
C ALA A 297 -12.14 0.12 -9.44
N VAL A 298 -11.95 0.71 -8.27
CA VAL A 298 -12.56 0.28 -7.02
C VAL A 298 -14.09 0.41 -7.08
N ASP A 299 -14.61 1.55 -7.53
CA ASP A 299 -16.07 1.75 -7.64
C ASP A 299 -16.71 0.82 -8.67
N VAL A 300 -16.15 0.73 -9.87
CA VAL A 300 -16.71 -0.10 -10.96
C VAL A 300 -16.76 -1.58 -10.59
N ASN A 301 -15.77 -2.06 -9.84
CA ASN A 301 -15.67 -3.47 -9.45
C ASN A 301 -16.18 -3.75 -8.03
N ALA A 302 -16.72 -2.73 -7.33
CA ALA A 302 -17.16 -2.82 -5.93
C ALA A 302 -16.11 -3.47 -5.00
N ILE A 303 -14.83 -3.13 -5.20
CA ILE A 303 -13.73 -3.72 -4.42
C ILE A 303 -13.73 -3.13 -3.02
N ARG A 304 -13.95 -3.97 -2.01
CA ARG A 304 -13.84 -3.58 -0.60
C ARG A 304 -12.49 -3.97 0.00
N PRO A 305 -11.74 -3.02 0.58
CA PRO A 305 -10.50 -3.30 1.28
C PRO A 305 -10.68 -4.32 2.41
N VAL A 306 -9.74 -5.24 2.55
CA VAL A 306 -9.71 -6.16 3.69
C VAL A 306 -9.04 -5.48 4.88
N ILE A 307 -9.85 -5.07 5.85
CA ILE A 307 -9.39 -4.50 7.12
C ILE A 307 -9.43 -5.60 8.18
N ASP A 308 -8.30 -5.80 8.85
CA ASP A 308 -8.21 -6.74 9.96
C ASP A 308 -8.80 -6.15 11.25
N ARG A 309 -8.45 -4.88 11.52
CA ARG A 309 -8.87 -4.19 12.74
C ARG A 309 -8.88 -2.67 12.56
N VAL A 310 -9.88 -2.04 13.17
CA VAL A 310 -9.96 -0.59 13.37
C VAL A 310 -9.76 -0.32 14.87
N PHE A 311 -8.82 0.54 15.20
CA PHE A 311 -8.56 1.02 16.56
C PHE A 311 -9.10 2.44 16.73
N PRO A 312 -9.55 2.84 17.92
CA PRO A 312 -9.90 4.24 18.18
C PRO A 312 -8.64 5.11 18.19
N PHE A 313 -8.79 6.41 17.89
CA PHE A 313 -7.69 7.37 17.84
C PHE A 313 -6.81 7.37 19.10
N THR A 314 -7.42 7.24 20.28
CA THR A 314 -6.74 7.19 21.58
C THR A 314 -5.81 5.97 21.74
N GLU A 315 -6.00 4.92 20.94
CA GLU A 315 -5.23 3.68 20.97
C GLU A 315 -4.22 3.58 19.81
N ALA A 316 -3.90 4.67 19.12
CA ALA A 316 -3.02 4.63 17.94
C ALA A 316 -1.65 3.96 18.21
N ARG A 317 -1.09 4.11 19.42
CA ARG A 317 0.14 3.40 19.83
C ARG A 317 -0.06 1.87 19.90
N GLY A 318 -1.19 1.42 20.44
CA GLY A 318 -1.56 0.00 20.49
C GLY A 318 -1.84 -0.56 19.10
N ALA A 319 -2.50 0.22 18.24
CA ALA A 319 -2.71 -0.11 16.84
C ALA A 319 -1.39 -0.33 16.08
N PHE A 320 -0.39 0.52 16.36
CA PHE A 320 0.94 0.38 15.80
C PHE A 320 1.65 -0.90 16.28
N ALA A 321 1.61 -1.18 17.60
CA ALA A 321 2.19 -2.39 18.16
C ALA A 321 1.55 -3.67 17.57
N TYR A 322 0.22 -3.65 17.40
CA TYR A 322 -0.50 -4.72 16.72
C TYR A 322 -0.04 -4.88 15.27
N TYR A 323 0.10 -3.78 14.52
CA TYR A 323 0.61 -3.81 13.16
C TYR A 323 2.02 -4.43 13.06
N LEU A 324 2.92 -4.05 13.98
CA LEU A 324 4.29 -4.57 14.02
C LEU A 324 4.39 -6.05 14.37
N SER A 325 3.39 -6.62 15.04
CA SER A 325 3.37 -8.05 15.37
C SER A 325 3.34 -8.96 14.14
N GLY A 326 2.97 -8.43 12.97
CA GLY A 326 2.84 -9.20 11.73
C GLY A 326 1.64 -10.15 11.70
N GLN A 327 0.77 -10.11 12.72
CA GLN A 327 -0.37 -11.01 12.83
C GLN A 327 -1.53 -10.65 11.88
N ALA A 328 -1.69 -9.35 11.59
CA ALA A 328 -2.79 -8.82 10.79
C ALA A 328 -2.96 -9.53 9.43
N PHE A 329 -4.21 -9.70 9.01
CA PHE A 329 -4.57 -10.10 7.66
C PHE A 329 -5.22 -8.92 6.93
N GLY A 330 -4.44 -8.27 6.07
CA GLY A 330 -4.84 -7.02 5.42
C GLY A 330 -4.39 -5.76 6.16
N LYS A 331 -5.30 -4.78 6.28
CA LYS A 331 -4.99 -3.43 6.76
C LYS A 331 -5.36 -3.24 8.23
N VAL A 332 -4.56 -2.42 8.92
CA VAL A 332 -4.86 -1.93 10.27
C VAL A 332 -5.12 -0.43 10.16
N VAL A 333 -6.22 0.01 10.75
CA VAL A 333 -6.73 1.37 10.62
C VAL A 333 -6.92 1.99 12.00
N VAL A 334 -6.74 3.30 12.10
CA VAL A 334 -7.13 4.12 13.25
C VAL A 334 -8.32 4.97 12.82
N GLY A 335 -9.46 4.80 13.49
CA GLY A 335 -10.64 5.66 13.36
C GLY A 335 -10.45 6.96 14.14
N ILE A 336 -10.85 8.07 13.54
CA ILE A 336 -10.64 9.44 14.05
C ILE A 336 -11.99 10.15 14.04
N ASP A 337 -12.70 10.08 15.16
CA ASP A 337 -14.04 10.67 15.33
C ASP A 337 -13.98 12.14 15.78
#